data_AF-A0A7Z9PP36-F1
#
_entry.id   AF-A0A7Z9PP36-F1
#
_cell.length_a   1.000
_cell.length_b   1.000
_cell.length_c   1.000
_cell.angle_alpha   90.00
_cell.angle_beta   90.00
_cell.angle_gamma   90.00
#
_symmetry.space_group_name_H-M   'P 1'
#
loop_
_entity.id
_entity.type
_entity.pdbx_description
1 polymer ?
#
loop_
_entity_poly.entity_id
_entity_poly.type
_entity_poly.pdbx_seq_one_letter_code
_entity_poly.pdbx_strand_id
1 'polypeptide(L)'
;MKVPFAKYRYPTFCGEDVTPQDAEPVPMAATIDKAWRAFHQGDSDTAQRLFSELTTNDKASTHALVQHGLLLLRLDRFQEAAKNFATAADGAGENPAPLFFLALAQELGDQPDESKTSLEKLRAAEPHHQGISSLELLQNLRHGDPLPHLQKFGFGPERSDQSVSLLQRISASLGTGDPSWLPSDLSSSDYLLGPILIEVESRLHPLEVPVLEHKSTFFPDGMDKLEPKKRSFSEELKSLRSSLRAGPSLKRGKSALEKAFGLEDKGRQKELLKKALLNLRASRKLDPFGFRVSYHLGETYLFLAKVKSGQPYSRFRLQQAETSFLASGEREGLNPYLLFYLAYAQHLLGRPRLAIEYYDAATAKFEKLPEAHYGKGQCLLLLGDRQKAKELLLRAVNSDLTLARERLDTFADLLAEHGMEHFPQELPKMPPEPILQTEALDEADTTSQIEPQAEPTEASPTAEPNDLN
;
A
#
# COMPACT_ATOMS: atom_id res chain seq x y z
N MET A 1 -30.65 -20.82 31.32
CA MET A 1 -29.46 -20.91 32.18
C MET A 1 -28.46 -19.87 31.72
N LYS A 2 -28.38 -18.75 32.46
CA LYS A 2 -27.43 -17.65 32.29
C LYS A 2 -26.58 -17.63 33.56
N VAL A 3 -25.27 -17.61 33.43
CA VAL A 3 -24.32 -17.52 34.56
C VAL A 3 -23.74 -16.08 34.55
N PRO A 4 -23.57 -15.42 35.71
CA PRO A 4 -23.62 -13.96 35.78
C PRO A 4 -22.25 -13.26 35.67
N PHE A 5 -22.29 -12.03 35.18
CA PHE A 5 -21.23 -11.02 35.25
C PHE A 5 -20.96 -10.62 36.70
N ALA A 6 -19.72 -10.80 37.18
CA ALA A 6 -19.23 -10.19 38.40
C ALA A 6 -18.86 -8.72 38.12
N LYS A 7 -19.65 -7.80 38.65
CA LYS A 7 -19.32 -6.38 38.76
C LYS A 7 -18.31 -6.21 39.91
N TYR A 8 -17.09 -5.78 39.61
CA TYR A 8 -16.22 -5.24 40.66
C TYR A 8 -16.71 -3.84 41.03
N ARG A 9 -17.19 -3.70 42.26
CA ARG A 9 -17.48 -2.44 42.95
C ARG A 9 -16.15 -1.81 43.39
N TYR A 10 -15.88 -0.57 42.99
CA TYR A 10 -14.90 0.27 43.68
C TYR A 10 -15.47 0.71 45.03
N PRO A 11 -14.67 0.72 46.12
CA PRO A 11 -15.07 1.39 47.34
C PRO A 11 -14.89 2.91 47.17
N THR A 12 -15.96 3.66 47.44
CA THR A 12 -15.91 5.09 47.73
C THR A 12 -15.26 5.30 49.09
N PHE A 13 -14.16 6.02 49.15
CA PHE A 13 -13.62 6.57 50.41
C PHE A 13 -13.62 8.10 50.33
N CYS A 14 -14.28 8.71 51.30
CA CYS A 14 -14.32 10.16 51.52
C CYS A 14 -13.00 10.65 52.13
N GLY A 15 -12.79 11.97 52.03
CA GLY A 15 -11.49 12.64 52.16
C GLY A 15 -10.76 12.49 53.48
N GLU A 16 -9.44 12.68 53.38
CA GLU A 16 -8.59 13.34 54.35
C GLU A 16 -7.34 13.87 53.61
N ASP A 17 -6.89 15.07 54.00
CA ASP A 17 -5.76 15.79 53.43
C ASP A 17 -4.46 14.98 53.56
N VAL A 18 -3.76 14.74 52.44
CA VAL A 18 -2.40 14.21 52.43
C VAL A 18 -1.49 15.14 51.64
N THR A 19 -0.45 15.63 52.32
CA THR A 19 0.64 16.49 51.84
C THR A 19 1.50 15.81 50.77
N PRO A 20 2.17 16.57 49.88
CA PRO A 20 2.86 16.03 48.71
C PRO A 20 4.22 15.43 49.08
N GLN A 21 4.27 14.16 49.46
CA GLN A 21 5.56 13.47 49.57
C GLN A 21 5.59 11.98 49.25
N ASP A 22 4.44 11.36 48.96
CA ASP A 22 4.37 9.95 48.55
C ASP A 22 3.59 9.81 47.24
N ALA A 23 4.26 10.06 46.11
CA ALA A 23 3.75 9.57 44.83
C ALA A 23 4.03 8.06 44.79
N GLU A 24 3.01 7.23 45.04
CA GLU A 24 3.11 5.77 44.88
C GLU A 24 3.72 5.44 43.51
N PRO A 25 4.65 4.47 43.41
CA PRO A 25 5.14 4.01 42.12
C PRO A 25 3.94 3.44 41.36
N VAL A 26 3.50 4.15 40.32
CA VAL A 26 2.54 3.61 39.36
C VAL A 26 3.10 2.26 38.92
N PRO A 27 2.37 1.14 39.13
CA PRO A 27 2.93 -0.17 38.87
C PRO A 27 3.38 -0.21 37.41
N MET A 28 4.65 -0.55 37.17
CA MET A 28 5.33 -0.47 35.86
C MET A 28 4.46 -0.95 34.69
N ALA A 29 3.70 -2.03 34.88
CA ALA A 29 2.74 -2.56 33.92
C ALA A 29 1.66 -1.54 33.50
N ALA A 30 1.06 -0.81 34.46
CA ALA A 30 0.06 0.21 34.16
C ALA A 30 0.62 1.39 33.37
N THR A 31 1.89 1.76 33.61
CA THR A 31 2.59 2.80 32.83
C THR A 31 2.87 2.32 31.41
N ILE A 32 3.31 1.07 31.23
CA ILE A 32 3.51 0.45 29.91
C ILE A 32 2.19 0.42 29.12
N ASP A 33 1.10 -0.05 29.73
CA ASP A 33 -0.22 -0.08 29.08
C ASP A 33 -0.71 1.32 28.69
N LYS A 34 -0.45 2.32 29.54
CA LYS A 34 -0.78 3.71 29.26
C LYS A 34 0.02 4.24 28.07
N ALA A 35 1.30 3.90 27.99
CA ALA A 35 2.17 4.32 26.90
C ALA A 35 1.72 3.71 25.56
N TRP A 36 1.42 2.40 25.52
CA TRP A 36 0.88 1.77 24.32
C TRP A 36 -0.50 2.31 23.92
N ARG A 37 -1.39 2.58 24.88
CA ARG A 37 -2.67 3.24 24.60
C ARG A 37 -2.50 4.63 23.97
N ALA A 38 -1.55 5.43 24.48
CA ALA A 38 -1.24 6.73 23.89
C ALA A 38 -0.73 6.58 22.44
N PHE A 39 0.18 5.64 22.19
CA PHE A 39 0.68 5.35 20.85
C PHE A 39 -0.44 4.95 19.88
N HIS A 40 -1.34 4.05 20.29
CA HIS A 40 -2.48 3.63 19.47
C HIS A 40 -3.50 4.75 19.19
N GLN A 41 -3.51 5.80 20.02
CA GLN A 41 -4.32 7.01 19.80
C GLN A 41 -3.63 8.05 18.91
N GLY A 42 -2.42 7.75 18.42
CA GLY A 42 -1.60 8.66 17.62
C GLY A 42 -0.76 9.64 18.43
N ASP A 43 -0.83 9.59 19.77
CA ASP A 43 -0.02 10.43 20.66
C ASP A 43 1.33 9.75 20.93
N SER A 44 2.19 9.80 19.91
CA SER A 44 3.53 9.20 19.96
C SER A 44 4.45 9.91 20.96
N ASP A 45 4.26 11.22 21.17
CA ASP A 45 5.07 12.02 22.09
C ASP A 45 4.82 11.60 23.54
N THR A 46 3.55 11.44 23.93
CA THR A 46 3.21 10.93 25.26
C THR A 46 3.70 9.51 25.46
N ALA A 47 3.55 8.63 24.46
CA ALA A 47 4.05 7.27 24.52
C ALA A 47 5.57 7.23 24.75
N GLN A 48 6.33 7.98 23.95
CA GLN A 48 7.78 8.07 24.06
C GLN A 48 8.21 8.62 25.42
N ARG A 49 7.56 9.68 25.92
CA ARG A 49 7.88 10.26 27.23
C ARG A 49 7.71 9.23 28.35
N LEU A 50 6.58 8.52 28.36
CA LEU A 50 6.30 7.50 29.39
C LEU A 50 7.32 6.36 29.36
N PHE A 51 7.72 5.87 28.18
CA PHE A 51 8.76 4.84 28.09
C PHE A 51 10.15 5.36 28.45
N SER A 52 10.46 6.61 28.10
CA SER A 52 11.72 7.24 28.49
C SER A 52 11.83 7.32 30.02
N GLU A 53 10.78 7.78 30.71
CA GLU A 53 10.72 7.82 32.17
C GLU A 53 10.97 6.43 32.81
N LEU A 54 10.46 5.36 32.20
CA LEU A 54 10.67 3.98 32.66
C LEU A 54 12.10 3.44 32.45
N THR A 55 12.87 4.04 31.53
CA THR A 55 14.17 3.53 31.09
C THR A 55 15.35 4.45 31.41
N THR A 56 15.10 5.64 31.97
CA THR A 56 16.15 6.62 32.30
C THR A 56 16.97 6.26 33.56
N ASN A 57 16.51 5.31 34.38
CA ASN A 57 17.19 4.89 35.61
C ASN A 57 18.10 3.67 35.33
N ASP A 58 19.31 3.63 35.90
CA ASP A 58 20.28 2.52 35.78
C ASP A 58 19.72 1.15 36.24
N LYS A 59 18.57 1.15 36.94
CA LYS A 59 17.83 -0.05 37.36
C LYS A 59 16.62 -0.37 36.48
N ALA A 60 16.57 0.15 35.25
CA ALA A 60 15.51 -0.15 34.30
C ALA A 60 15.37 -1.68 34.14
N SER A 61 14.15 -2.19 34.23
CA SER A 61 13.92 -3.61 34.05
C SER A 61 14.13 -4.00 32.58
N THR A 62 14.60 -5.24 32.34
CA THR A 62 14.69 -5.81 30.98
C THR A 62 13.39 -5.65 30.21
N HIS A 63 12.24 -5.84 30.87
CA HIS A 63 10.93 -5.70 30.25
C HIS A 63 10.65 -4.26 29.80
N ALA A 64 10.92 -3.25 30.63
CA ALA A 64 10.72 -1.85 30.26
C ALA A 64 11.62 -1.44 29.08
N LEU A 65 12.88 -1.88 29.08
CA LEU A 65 13.82 -1.64 27.99
C LEU A 65 13.34 -2.28 26.68
N VAL A 66 12.88 -3.54 26.71
CA VAL A 66 12.32 -4.22 25.54
C VAL A 66 11.10 -3.47 25.01
N GLN A 67 10.16 -3.10 25.88
CA GLN A 67 8.95 -2.38 25.48
C GLN A 67 9.26 -1.02 24.84
N HIS A 68 10.20 -0.27 25.41
CA HIS A 68 10.66 0.97 24.81
C HIS A 68 11.34 0.75 23.46
N GLY A 69 12.20 -0.28 23.35
CA GLY A 69 12.82 -0.68 22.09
C GLY A 69 11.79 -1.02 21.00
N LEU A 70 10.71 -1.73 21.36
CA LEU A 70 9.62 -2.08 20.44
C LEU A 70 8.86 -0.84 19.93
N LEU A 71 8.58 0.13 20.81
CA LEU A 71 8.02 1.41 20.37
C LEU A 71 8.96 2.11 19.39
N LEU A 72 10.25 2.17 19.70
CA LEU A 72 11.24 2.81 18.84
C LEU A 72 11.35 2.14 17.46
N LEU A 73 11.21 0.81 17.38
CA LEU A 73 11.09 0.09 16.11
C LEU A 73 9.85 0.51 15.30
N ARG A 74 8.69 0.74 15.96
CA ARG A 74 7.49 1.24 15.27
C ARG A 74 7.69 2.65 14.71
N LEU A 75 8.49 3.45 15.40
CA LEU A 75 8.84 4.82 15.02
C LEU A 75 10.04 4.90 14.06
N ASP A 76 10.55 3.77 13.56
CA ASP A 76 11.75 3.69 12.70
C ASP A 76 13.03 4.30 13.32
N ARG A 77 13.09 4.36 14.65
CA ARG A 77 14.26 4.84 15.42
C ARG A 77 15.19 3.70 15.78
N PHE A 78 15.73 3.07 14.75
CA PHE A 78 16.43 1.78 14.86
C PHE A 78 17.66 1.81 15.76
N GLN A 79 18.50 2.85 15.69
CA GLN A 79 19.70 2.92 16.53
C GLN A 79 19.38 3.06 18.02
N GLU A 80 18.32 3.79 18.36
CA GLU A 80 17.89 3.93 19.75
C GLU A 80 17.22 2.66 20.25
N ALA A 81 16.43 2.00 19.39
CA ALA A 81 15.89 0.67 19.67
C ALA A 81 17.02 -0.33 19.96
N ALA A 82 18.05 -0.37 19.11
CA ALA A 82 19.22 -1.24 19.28
C ALA A 82 19.93 -1.00 20.62
N LYS A 83 20.12 0.26 21.04
CA LYS A 83 20.68 0.57 22.36
C LYS A 83 19.86 -0.03 23.50
N ASN A 84 18.54 0.18 23.49
CA ASN A 84 17.66 -0.38 24.51
C ASN A 84 17.71 -1.91 24.54
N PHE A 85 17.73 -2.56 23.38
CA PHE A 85 17.80 -4.02 23.30
C PHE A 85 19.17 -4.57 23.72
N ALA A 86 20.27 -3.87 23.43
CA ALA A 86 21.60 -4.24 23.89
C ALA A 86 21.69 -4.19 25.43
N THR A 87 21.25 -3.09 26.04
CA THR A 87 21.19 -2.97 27.50
C THR A 87 20.26 -4.03 28.12
N ALA A 88 19.13 -4.31 27.47
CA ALA A 88 18.24 -5.38 27.91
C ALA A 88 18.93 -6.75 27.83
N ALA A 89 19.65 -7.05 26.74
CA ALA A 89 20.35 -8.32 26.55
C ALA A 89 21.45 -8.56 27.60
N ASP A 90 22.18 -7.51 27.99
CA ASP A 90 23.23 -7.60 29.02
C ASP A 90 22.66 -7.98 30.40
N GLY A 91 21.41 -7.60 30.69
CA GLY A 91 20.72 -7.89 31.95
C GLY A 91 19.72 -9.05 31.92
N ALA A 92 19.47 -9.66 30.74
CA ALA A 92 18.31 -10.53 30.49
C ALA A 92 18.43 -12.00 30.92
N GLY A 93 19.62 -12.46 31.37
CA GLY A 93 19.84 -13.88 31.63
C GLY A 93 19.63 -14.74 30.38
N GLU A 94 18.87 -15.84 30.50
CA GLU A 94 18.58 -16.79 29.41
C GLU A 94 17.48 -16.32 28.42
N ASN A 95 16.91 -15.12 28.58
CA ASN A 95 15.83 -14.66 27.69
C ASN A 95 16.38 -14.28 26.29
N PRO A 96 15.98 -14.98 25.21
CA PRO A 96 16.47 -14.76 23.85
C PRO A 96 15.99 -13.46 23.19
N ALA A 97 14.90 -12.88 23.71
CA ALA A 97 14.15 -11.85 23.01
C ALA A 97 14.89 -10.53 22.78
N PRO A 98 15.63 -9.99 23.76
CA PRO A 98 16.42 -8.80 23.53
C PRO A 98 17.45 -9.01 22.42
N LEU A 99 18.07 -10.19 22.32
CA LEU A 99 19.04 -10.51 21.26
C LEU A 99 18.36 -10.56 19.89
N PHE A 100 17.17 -11.14 19.78
CA PHE A 100 16.41 -11.16 18.54
C PHE A 100 16.06 -9.75 18.07
N PHE A 101 15.46 -8.92 18.93
CA PHE A 101 15.09 -7.57 18.54
C PHE A 101 16.28 -6.63 18.38
N LEU A 102 17.39 -6.88 19.08
CA LEU A 102 18.67 -6.20 18.82
C LEU A 102 19.14 -6.47 17.39
N ALA A 103 19.20 -7.75 17.00
CA ALA A 103 19.62 -8.13 15.65
C ALA A 103 18.69 -7.54 14.59
N LEU A 104 17.37 -7.54 14.83
CA LEU A 104 16.40 -6.89 13.94
C LEU A 104 16.60 -5.37 13.87
N ALA A 105 16.79 -4.68 15.00
CA ALA A 105 17.00 -3.23 15.04
C ALA A 105 18.30 -2.84 14.30
N GLN A 106 19.37 -3.60 14.49
CA GLN A 106 20.63 -3.41 13.78
C GLN A 106 20.47 -3.64 12.27
N GLU A 107 19.75 -4.68 11.87
CA GLU A 107 19.46 -4.93 10.45
C GLU A 107 18.66 -3.78 9.83
N LEU A 108 17.60 -3.34 10.51
CA LEU A 108 16.77 -2.24 10.06
C LEU A 108 17.52 -0.90 10.01
N GLY A 109 18.46 -0.69 10.93
CA GLY A 109 19.32 0.48 11.03
C GLY A 109 20.59 0.46 10.18
N ASP A 110 20.67 -0.40 9.15
CA ASP A 110 21.82 -0.51 8.23
C ASP A 110 23.15 -0.87 8.93
N GLN A 111 23.09 -1.74 9.95
CA GLN A 111 24.25 -2.30 10.67
C GLN A 111 24.31 -3.83 10.49
N PRO A 112 24.53 -4.34 9.26
CA PRO A 112 24.38 -5.77 8.97
C PRO A 112 25.42 -6.65 9.67
N ASP A 113 26.65 -6.17 9.87
CA ASP A 113 27.69 -6.95 10.55
C ASP A 113 27.40 -7.10 12.05
N GLU A 114 26.89 -6.04 12.69
CA GLU A 114 26.44 -6.11 14.08
C GLU A 114 25.20 -7.00 14.22
N SER A 115 24.25 -6.89 13.29
CA SER A 115 23.06 -7.74 13.23
C SER A 115 23.44 -9.23 13.15
N LYS A 116 24.37 -9.59 12.26
CA LYS A 116 24.91 -10.96 12.16
C LYS A 116 25.53 -11.43 13.47
N THR A 117 26.34 -10.59 14.11
CA THR A 117 26.96 -10.90 15.41
C THR A 117 25.90 -11.17 16.49
N SER A 118 24.87 -10.33 16.56
CA SER A 118 23.75 -10.50 17.50
C SER A 118 22.92 -11.75 17.20
N LEU A 119 22.72 -12.08 15.92
CA LEU A 119 22.03 -13.28 15.49
C LEU A 119 22.82 -14.57 15.81
N GLU A 120 24.15 -14.54 15.71
CA GLU A 120 25.01 -15.65 16.14
C GLU A 120 24.94 -15.87 17.65
N LYS A 121 24.93 -14.79 18.44
CA LYS A 121 24.68 -14.87 19.89
C LYS A 121 23.32 -15.47 20.21
N LEU A 122 22.27 -15.04 19.51
CA LEU A 122 20.93 -15.62 19.63
C LEU A 122 20.95 -17.12 19.32
N ARG A 123 21.60 -17.54 18.23
CA ARG A 123 21.70 -18.95 17.83
C ARG A 123 22.47 -19.78 18.85
N ALA A 124 23.50 -19.22 19.48
CA ALA A 124 24.26 -19.90 20.53
C ALA A 124 23.42 -20.08 21.81
N ALA A 125 22.60 -19.10 22.17
CA ALA A 125 21.71 -19.16 23.33
C ALA A 125 20.50 -20.09 23.08
N GLU A 126 19.87 -19.98 21.91
CA GLU A 126 18.69 -20.76 21.55
C GLU A 126 18.72 -21.17 20.06
N PRO A 127 19.35 -22.32 19.73
CA PRO A 127 19.52 -22.77 18.35
C PRO A 127 18.22 -23.00 17.57
N HIS A 128 17.13 -23.26 18.29
CA HIS A 128 15.79 -23.48 17.75
C HIS A 128 14.89 -22.25 17.86
N HIS A 129 15.46 -21.07 18.17
CA HIS A 129 14.69 -19.84 18.23
C HIS A 129 14.03 -19.61 16.89
N GLN A 130 12.71 -19.54 16.94
CA GLN A 130 11.89 -19.64 15.76
C GLN A 130 12.24 -18.50 14.78
N GLY A 131 12.46 -17.29 15.31
CA GLY A 131 12.64 -16.07 14.51
C GLY A 131 13.91 -15.97 13.70
N ILE A 132 14.88 -16.88 13.92
CA ILE A 132 16.17 -16.86 13.24
C ILE A 132 15.97 -16.93 11.71
N SER A 133 15.16 -17.87 11.22
CA SER A 133 14.99 -18.06 9.76
C SER A 133 14.32 -16.87 9.07
N SER A 134 13.42 -16.15 9.75
CA SER A 134 12.77 -14.97 9.18
C SER A 134 13.70 -13.75 9.16
N LEU A 135 14.54 -13.60 10.19
CA LEU A 135 15.54 -12.53 10.21
C LEU A 135 16.64 -12.78 9.17
N GLU A 136 17.08 -14.03 8.98
CA GLU A 136 18.00 -14.40 7.90
C GLU A 136 17.40 -14.11 6.52
N LEU A 137 16.09 -14.38 6.33
CA LEU A 137 15.40 -14.01 5.10
C LEU A 137 15.46 -12.50 4.85
N LEU A 138 15.18 -11.68 5.88
CA LEU A 138 15.28 -10.22 5.76
C LEU A 138 16.72 -9.77 5.43
N GLN A 139 17.72 -10.34 6.10
CA GLN A 139 19.14 -10.08 5.83
C GLN A 139 19.51 -10.41 4.39
N ASN A 140 19.09 -11.58 3.90
CA ASN A 140 19.36 -12.00 2.52
C ASN A 140 18.58 -11.18 1.50
N LEU A 141 17.36 -10.74 1.80
CA LEU A 141 16.63 -9.80 0.95
C LEU A 141 17.44 -8.51 0.76
N ARG A 142 18.01 -7.96 1.84
CA ARG A 142 18.76 -6.68 1.81
C ARG A 142 20.17 -6.80 1.27
N HIS A 143 20.87 -7.90 1.57
CA HIS A 143 22.32 -7.98 1.46
C HIS A 143 22.85 -9.26 0.79
N GLY A 144 21.99 -10.17 0.30
CA GLY A 144 22.41 -11.47 -0.20
C GLY A 144 21.47 -12.09 -1.23
N ASP A 145 21.44 -13.42 -1.25
CA ASP A 145 20.52 -14.22 -2.07
C ASP A 145 19.40 -14.80 -1.18
N PRO A 146 18.16 -14.29 -1.30
CA PRO A 146 17.04 -14.75 -0.47
C PRO A 146 16.40 -16.05 -0.99
N LEU A 147 16.76 -16.54 -2.19
CA LEU A 147 16.07 -17.67 -2.82
C LEU A 147 16.09 -18.96 -1.95
N PRO A 148 17.22 -19.38 -1.35
CA PRO A 148 17.24 -20.58 -0.51
C PRO A 148 16.29 -20.48 0.70
N HIS A 149 16.20 -19.30 1.32
CA HIS A 149 15.28 -19.06 2.44
C HIS A 149 13.83 -19.02 1.98
N LEU A 150 13.55 -18.36 0.85
CA LEU A 150 12.20 -18.34 0.24
C LEU A 150 11.70 -19.75 -0.07
N GLN A 151 12.56 -20.62 -0.62
CA GLN A 151 12.24 -22.03 -0.89
C GLN A 151 12.01 -22.81 0.40
N LYS A 152 12.79 -22.56 1.46
CA LYS A 152 12.55 -23.15 2.80
C LYS A 152 11.17 -22.75 3.35
N PHE A 153 10.70 -21.54 3.06
CA PHE A 153 9.34 -21.08 3.37
C PHE A 153 8.29 -21.53 2.33
N GLY A 154 8.67 -22.31 1.33
CA GLY A 154 7.81 -22.91 0.30
C GLY A 154 7.37 -21.97 -0.81
N PHE A 155 8.16 -20.93 -1.12
CA PHE A 155 7.98 -20.04 -2.26
C PHE A 155 8.85 -20.45 -3.45
N GLY A 156 8.44 -20.09 -4.65
CA GLY A 156 9.20 -20.34 -5.88
C GLY A 156 8.81 -21.65 -6.58
N PRO A 157 9.61 -22.13 -7.54
CA PRO A 157 9.24 -23.29 -8.37
C PRO A 157 9.32 -24.64 -7.65
N GLU A 158 10.17 -24.79 -6.63
CA GLU A 158 10.34 -26.03 -5.86
C GLU A 158 9.47 -26.02 -4.58
N ARG A 159 8.16 -25.84 -4.74
CA ARG A 159 7.22 -25.77 -3.61
C ARG A 159 7.13 -27.12 -2.91
N SER A 160 7.39 -27.15 -1.61
CA SER A 160 6.93 -28.27 -0.79
C SER A 160 5.42 -28.13 -0.58
N ASP A 161 4.66 -29.19 -0.88
CA ASP A 161 3.19 -29.27 -0.81
C ASP A 161 2.59 -29.04 0.59
N GLN A 162 3.43 -28.75 1.59
CA GLN A 162 3.03 -28.42 2.94
C GLN A 162 2.48 -26.98 2.98
N SER A 163 1.23 -26.82 2.58
CA SER A 163 0.51 -25.53 2.61
C SER A 163 0.21 -25.07 4.05
N VAL A 164 1.22 -24.56 4.75
CA VAL A 164 1.07 -23.78 5.97
C VAL A 164 0.99 -22.30 5.58
N SER A 165 0.03 -21.55 6.14
CA SER A 165 -0.15 -20.13 5.82
C SER A 165 1.13 -19.33 6.09
N LEU A 166 1.43 -18.29 5.31
CA LEU A 166 2.65 -17.46 5.47
C LEU A 166 2.80 -16.97 6.92
N LEU A 167 1.72 -16.50 7.56
CA LEU A 167 1.75 -16.17 8.99
C LEU A 167 1.90 -17.43 9.83
N GLN A 168 1.30 -18.59 9.57
CA GLN A 168 1.69 -19.77 10.35
C GLN A 168 3.14 -20.20 10.12
N ARG A 169 3.80 -19.92 8.99
CA ARG A 169 5.23 -20.23 8.81
C ARG A 169 6.13 -19.17 9.43
N ILE A 170 5.83 -17.90 9.22
CA ILE A 170 6.54 -16.76 9.81
C ILE A 170 6.21 -16.65 11.30
N SER A 171 4.94 -16.71 11.69
CA SER A 171 4.45 -16.76 13.08
C SER A 171 4.64 -18.12 13.78
N ALA A 172 4.73 -19.30 13.16
CA ALA A 172 5.25 -20.50 13.87
C ALA A 172 6.79 -20.54 13.85
N SER A 173 7.43 -19.84 12.90
CA SER A 173 8.81 -19.41 13.05
C SER A 173 8.89 -18.15 13.93
N LEU A 174 7.86 -17.67 14.61
CA LEU A 174 7.97 -16.48 15.47
C LEU A 174 7.05 -16.56 16.71
N GLY A 175 6.48 -17.72 17.05
CA GLY A 175 5.26 -17.77 17.87
C GLY A 175 4.57 -19.13 18.02
N THR A 176 5.27 -20.18 18.43
CA THR A 176 4.69 -21.10 19.42
C THR A 176 5.41 -20.90 20.74
N GLY A 177 4.94 -19.90 21.47
CA GLY A 177 5.47 -19.52 22.78
C GLY A 177 5.56 -18.02 22.95
N ASP A 178 4.55 -17.25 22.50
CA ASP A 178 4.48 -15.81 22.80
C ASP A 178 4.68 -15.64 24.31
N PRO A 179 5.82 -15.09 24.72
CA PRO A 179 6.16 -15.02 26.12
C PRO A 179 5.45 -13.83 26.75
N SER A 180 5.22 -13.89 28.06
CA SER A 180 4.56 -12.87 28.90
C SER A 180 5.08 -11.42 28.78
N TRP A 181 6.10 -11.16 27.95
CA TRP A 181 6.75 -9.87 27.79
C TRP A 181 6.42 -9.14 26.47
N LEU A 182 5.67 -9.71 25.51
CA LEU A 182 5.05 -8.95 24.41
C LEU A 182 3.67 -8.44 24.87
N PRO A 183 3.22 -7.23 24.47
CA PRO A 183 1.83 -6.85 24.63
C PRO A 183 0.94 -7.88 23.93
N SER A 184 -0.21 -8.23 24.52
CA SER A 184 -1.11 -9.29 24.02
C SER A 184 -1.57 -9.10 22.57
N ASP A 185 -1.48 -7.87 22.09
CA ASP A 185 -1.99 -7.45 20.79
C ASP A 185 -0.86 -7.35 19.74
N LEU A 186 0.38 -7.70 20.12
CA LEU A 186 1.57 -7.61 19.26
C LEU A 186 2.19 -8.99 19.04
N SER A 187 2.39 -9.36 17.78
CA SER A 187 3.24 -10.49 17.42
C SER A 187 4.61 -9.99 17.00
N SER A 188 5.66 -10.73 17.36
CA SER A 188 7.00 -10.59 16.77
C SER A 188 6.98 -10.61 15.23
N SER A 189 6.01 -11.31 14.63
CA SER A 189 5.78 -11.33 13.17
C SER A 189 5.37 -9.98 12.58
N ASP A 190 4.73 -9.11 13.36
CA ASP A 190 4.35 -7.76 12.90
C ASP A 190 5.57 -6.90 12.58
N TYR A 191 6.68 -7.11 13.29
CA TYR A 191 7.90 -6.32 13.13
C TYR A 191 8.77 -6.77 11.95
N LEU A 192 8.62 -8.02 11.50
CA LEU A 192 9.41 -8.58 10.39
C LEU A 192 8.65 -8.55 9.06
N LEU A 193 7.35 -8.84 9.08
CA LEU A 193 6.59 -8.99 7.84
C LEU A 193 6.50 -7.67 7.07
N GLY A 194 6.30 -6.54 7.76
CA GLY A 194 6.31 -5.22 7.14
C GLY A 194 7.62 -4.95 6.37
N PRO A 195 8.80 -5.02 7.02
CA PRO A 195 10.09 -4.88 6.33
C PRO A 195 10.32 -5.87 5.18
N ILE A 196 9.97 -7.15 5.35
CA ILE A 196 10.08 -8.15 4.26
C ILE A 196 9.26 -7.71 3.05
N LEU A 197 8.01 -7.28 3.26
CA LEU A 197 7.15 -6.80 2.18
C LEU A 197 7.69 -5.54 1.53
N ILE A 198 8.26 -4.61 2.31
CA ILE A 198 8.92 -3.42 1.76
C ILE A 198 10.07 -3.81 0.84
N GLU A 199 10.91 -4.78 1.23
CA GLU A 199 12.02 -5.24 0.38
C GLU A 199 11.53 -5.93 -0.89
N VAL A 200 10.52 -6.80 -0.80
CA VAL A 200 9.94 -7.49 -1.95
C VAL A 200 9.28 -6.49 -2.91
N GLU A 201 8.43 -5.60 -2.41
CA GLU A 201 7.75 -4.61 -3.24
C GLU A 201 8.75 -3.61 -3.83
N SER A 202 9.81 -3.21 -3.10
CA SER A 202 10.84 -2.32 -3.66
C SER A 202 11.52 -2.90 -4.92
N ARG A 203 11.52 -4.23 -5.09
CA ARG A 203 12.10 -4.94 -6.25
C ARG A 203 11.06 -5.26 -7.32
N LEU A 204 9.86 -5.69 -6.93
CA LEU A 204 8.79 -6.04 -7.87
C LEU A 204 8.13 -4.81 -8.50
N HIS A 205 7.88 -3.75 -7.71
CA HIS A 205 7.11 -2.61 -8.17
C HIS A 205 7.73 -1.89 -9.38
N PRO A 206 9.05 -1.63 -9.41
CA PRO A 206 9.70 -1.01 -10.56
C PRO A 206 9.55 -1.80 -11.88
N LEU A 207 9.44 -3.12 -11.82
CA LEU A 207 9.21 -3.96 -13.00
C LEU A 207 7.79 -3.79 -13.56
N GLU A 208 6.81 -3.66 -12.66
CA GLU A 208 5.39 -3.56 -13.01
C GLU A 208 4.97 -2.13 -13.39
N VAL A 209 5.57 -1.13 -12.72
CA VAL A 209 5.27 0.30 -12.85
C VAL A 209 6.58 1.10 -13.02
N PRO A 210 7.23 1.01 -14.19
CA PRO A 210 8.56 1.59 -14.40
C PRO A 210 8.58 3.12 -14.57
N VAL A 211 7.43 3.74 -14.84
CA VAL A 211 7.33 5.18 -15.15
C VAL A 211 6.21 5.79 -14.32
N LEU A 212 6.50 6.91 -13.65
CA LEU A 212 5.53 7.68 -12.88
C LEU A 212 5.07 8.93 -13.63
N GLU A 213 3.83 9.35 -13.41
CA GLU A 213 3.18 10.46 -14.07
C GLU A 213 2.36 11.30 -13.08
N HIS A 214 2.32 12.61 -13.33
CA HIS A 214 1.36 13.50 -12.69
C HIS A 214 -0.02 13.34 -13.32
N LYS A 215 -1.04 13.19 -12.48
CA LYS A 215 -2.44 13.37 -12.86
C LYS A 215 -3.18 13.87 -11.62
N SER A 216 -3.71 15.08 -11.68
CA SER A 216 -4.27 15.79 -10.53
C SER A 216 -5.80 15.72 -10.43
N THR A 217 -6.50 15.25 -11.47
CA THR A 217 -7.96 15.26 -11.48
C THR A 217 -8.54 13.99 -10.87
N PHE A 218 -8.99 14.14 -9.63
CA PHE A 218 -9.63 13.11 -8.82
C PHE A 218 -10.95 12.59 -9.41
N PHE A 219 -11.74 13.47 -10.05
CA PHE A 219 -13.01 13.14 -10.69
C PHE A 219 -13.18 13.86 -12.04
N PRO A 220 -13.83 13.24 -13.03
CA PRO A 220 -14.66 14.02 -13.96
C PRO A 220 -15.76 14.68 -13.11
N ASP A 221 -15.88 16.01 -13.16
CA ASP A 221 -16.69 16.80 -12.24
C ASP A 221 -18.02 16.15 -11.81
N GLY A 222 -18.19 15.94 -10.49
CA GLY A 222 -19.46 15.57 -9.84
C GLY A 222 -19.79 14.07 -9.74
N MET A 223 -18.91 13.16 -10.19
CA MET A 223 -19.21 11.72 -10.26
C MET A 223 -19.32 11.02 -8.89
N ASP A 224 -18.71 11.58 -7.85
CA ASP A 224 -18.79 11.17 -6.44
C ASP A 224 -20.16 11.45 -5.80
N LYS A 225 -20.87 12.46 -6.32
CA LYS A 225 -22.17 12.96 -5.86
C LYS A 225 -23.34 12.52 -6.74
N LEU A 226 -23.07 11.75 -7.80
CA LEU A 226 -24.11 11.20 -8.68
C LEU A 226 -24.93 10.15 -7.94
N GLU A 227 -26.12 10.56 -7.51
CA GLU A 227 -27.20 9.61 -7.21
C GLU A 227 -27.82 9.10 -8.53
N PRO A 228 -28.33 7.85 -8.56
CA PRO A 228 -28.99 7.31 -9.74
C PRO A 228 -30.14 8.23 -10.17
N LYS A 229 -29.99 8.91 -11.31
CA LYS A 229 -31.04 9.78 -11.86
C LYS A 229 -32.32 8.98 -12.07
N LYS A 230 -33.45 9.48 -11.55
CA LYS A 230 -34.79 8.95 -11.86
C LYS A 230 -35.01 9.03 -13.37
N ARG A 231 -35.18 7.88 -14.01
CA ARG A 231 -35.40 7.78 -15.46
C ARG A 231 -36.88 8.00 -15.77
N SER A 232 -37.18 8.52 -16.96
CA SER A 232 -38.56 8.47 -17.44
C SER A 232 -38.95 7.02 -17.76
N PHE A 233 -40.23 6.68 -17.64
CA PHE A 233 -40.75 5.34 -17.96
C PHE A 233 -40.34 4.86 -19.37
N SER A 234 -40.27 5.78 -20.33
CA SER A 234 -39.85 5.47 -21.71
C SER A 234 -38.37 5.07 -21.83
N GLU A 235 -37.50 5.67 -21.00
CA GLU A 235 -36.08 5.36 -20.93
C GLU A 235 -35.83 4.06 -20.16
N GLU A 236 -36.63 3.78 -19.13
CA GLU A 236 -36.62 2.50 -18.43
C GLU A 236 -37.00 1.35 -19.36
N LEU A 237 -38.06 1.50 -20.16
CA LEU A 237 -38.46 0.50 -21.16
C LEU A 237 -37.39 0.27 -22.23
N LYS A 238 -36.74 1.34 -22.71
CA LYS A 238 -35.63 1.22 -23.67
C LYS A 238 -34.43 0.51 -23.03
N SER A 239 -34.06 0.88 -21.81
CA SER A 239 -32.98 0.24 -21.05
C SER A 239 -33.28 -1.23 -20.77
N LEU A 240 -34.52 -1.58 -20.44
CA LEU A 240 -34.90 -2.97 -20.20
C LEU A 240 -34.77 -3.81 -21.48
N ARG A 241 -35.22 -3.26 -22.62
CA ARG A 241 -35.09 -3.93 -23.93
C ARG A 241 -33.62 -4.09 -24.35
N SER A 242 -32.78 -3.07 -24.15
CA SER A 242 -31.34 -3.16 -24.45
C SER A 242 -30.68 -4.22 -23.58
N SER A 243 -30.90 -4.20 -22.26
CA SER A 243 -30.34 -5.17 -21.33
C SER A 243 -30.80 -6.61 -21.62
N LEU A 244 -32.06 -6.83 -21.99
CA LEU A 244 -32.57 -8.16 -22.38
C LEU A 244 -31.87 -8.69 -23.65
N ARG A 245 -31.67 -7.84 -24.67
CA ARG A 245 -30.95 -8.21 -25.89
C ARG A 245 -29.46 -8.46 -25.62
N ALA A 246 -28.87 -7.68 -24.72
CA ALA A 246 -27.46 -7.78 -24.37
C ALA A 246 -27.13 -8.96 -23.43
N GLY A 247 -28.15 -9.49 -22.73
CA GLY A 247 -28.03 -10.51 -21.68
C GLY A 247 -27.28 -11.79 -22.07
N PRO A 248 -27.58 -12.45 -23.20
CA PRO A 248 -26.87 -13.66 -23.60
C PRO A 248 -25.36 -13.44 -23.80
N SER A 249 -24.99 -12.33 -24.46
CA SER A 249 -23.59 -11.96 -24.68
C SER A 249 -22.90 -11.58 -23.37
N LEU A 250 -23.59 -10.85 -22.48
CA LEU A 250 -23.09 -10.53 -21.14
C LEU A 250 -22.78 -11.80 -20.34
N LYS A 251 -23.71 -12.77 -20.32
CA LYS A 251 -23.54 -14.03 -19.59
C LYS A 251 -22.35 -14.84 -20.11
N ARG A 252 -22.20 -14.96 -21.43
CA ARG A 252 -21.04 -15.66 -22.04
C ARG A 252 -19.72 -14.94 -21.73
N GLY A 253 -19.73 -13.61 -21.79
CA GLY A 253 -18.58 -12.76 -21.48
C GLY A 253 -18.13 -12.92 -20.03
N LYS A 254 -19.05 -12.71 -19.08
CA LYS A 254 -18.82 -12.89 -17.65
C LYS A 254 -18.35 -14.31 -17.33
N SER A 255 -18.99 -15.35 -17.86
CA SER A 255 -18.59 -16.73 -17.59
C SER A 255 -17.17 -17.04 -18.11
N ALA A 256 -16.77 -16.48 -19.25
CA ALA A 256 -15.40 -16.63 -19.75
C ALA A 256 -14.38 -15.89 -18.87
N LEU A 257 -14.74 -14.70 -18.37
CA LEU A 257 -13.93 -13.93 -17.44
C LEU A 257 -13.73 -14.68 -16.11
N GLU A 258 -14.80 -15.15 -15.49
CA GLU A 258 -14.75 -15.93 -14.23
C GLU A 258 -13.89 -17.19 -14.37
N LYS A 259 -13.99 -17.89 -15.50
CA LYS A 259 -13.14 -19.07 -15.78
C LYS A 259 -11.67 -18.74 -16.00
N ALA A 260 -11.35 -17.48 -16.31
CA ALA A 260 -9.96 -17.04 -16.45
C ALA A 260 -9.33 -16.69 -15.09
N PHE A 261 -10.14 -16.40 -14.06
CA PHE A 261 -9.63 -16.07 -12.73
C PHE A 261 -8.98 -17.29 -12.08
N GLY A 262 -7.82 -17.06 -11.45
CA GLY A 262 -7.06 -18.12 -10.77
C GLY A 262 -6.46 -19.19 -11.69
N LEU A 263 -6.52 -19.03 -13.01
CA LEU A 263 -5.96 -20.02 -13.93
C LEU A 263 -4.43 -19.90 -14.00
N GLU A 264 -3.72 -20.99 -13.69
CA GLU A 264 -2.25 -21.05 -13.72
C GLU A 264 -1.70 -21.02 -15.16
N ASP A 265 -2.33 -21.75 -16.08
CA ASP A 265 -1.98 -21.76 -17.50
C ASP A 265 -2.26 -20.39 -18.15
N LYS A 266 -1.21 -19.58 -18.29
CA LYS A 266 -1.28 -18.23 -18.87
C LYS A 266 -1.74 -18.21 -20.33
N GLY A 267 -1.47 -19.28 -21.09
CA GLY A 267 -1.93 -19.41 -22.47
C GLY A 267 -3.44 -19.52 -22.54
N ARG A 268 -3.99 -20.51 -21.81
CA ARG A 268 -5.44 -20.73 -21.73
C ARG A 268 -6.17 -19.57 -21.05
N GLN A 269 -5.58 -18.95 -20.03
CA GLN A 269 -6.12 -17.75 -19.39
C GLN A 269 -6.31 -16.63 -20.41
N LYS A 270 -5.28 -16.35 -21.22
CA LYS A 270 -5.32 -15.31 -22.26
C LYS A 270 -6.39 -15.58 -23.32
N GLU A 271 -6.61 -16.83 -23.70
CA GLU A 271 -7.69 -17.21 -24.64
C GLU A 271 -9.09 -16.95 -24.06
N LEU A 272 -9.31 -17.32 -22.80
CA LEU A 272 -10.57 -17.07 -22.09
C LEU A 272 -10.84 -15.57 -21.96
N LEU A 273 -9.82 -14.76 -21.64
CA LEU A 273 -9.94 -13.31 -21.58
C LEU A 273 -10.26 -12.69 -22.95
N LYS A 274 -9.66 -13.18 -24.04
CA LYS A 274 -10.03 -12.76 -25.41
C LYS A 274 -11.49 -13.09 -25.73
N LYS A 275 -11.96 -14.26 -25.31
CA LYS A 275 -13.36 -14.68 -25.48
C LYS A 275 -14.31 -13.81 -24.64
N ALA A 276 -13.93 -13.47 -23.41
CA ALA A 276 -14.67 -12.55 -22.56
C ALA A 276 -14.79 -11.17 -23.26
N LEU A 277 -13.67 -10.63 -23.73
CA LEU A 277 -13.61 -9.33 -24.40
C LEU A 277 -14.54 -9.27 -25.63
N LEU A 278 -14.53 -10.30 -26.48
CA LEU A 278 -15.39 -10.39 -27.66
C LEU A 278 -16.88 -10.30 -27.28
N ASN A 279 -17.32 -11.14 -26.34
CA ASN A 279 -18.72 -11.23 -25.94
C ASN A 279 -19.19 -9.98 -25.20
N LEU A 280 -18.34 -9.40 -24.34
CA LEU A 280 -18.66 -8.19 -23.60
C LEU A 280 -18.71 -6.95 -24.51
N ARG A 281 -17.85 -6.85 -25.53
CA ARG A 281 -17.95 -5.79 -26.55
C ARG A 281 -19.24 -5.91 -27.36
N ALA A 282 -19.64 -7.12 -27.74
CA ALA A 282 -20.92 -7.35 -28.40
C ALA A 282 -22.10 -6.96 -27.51
N SER A 283 -22.01 -7.26 -26.20
CA SER A 283 -23.00 -6.83 -25.21
C SER A 283 -23.05 -5.29 -25.09
N ARG A 284 -21.91 -4.60 -25.06
CA ARG A 284 -21.86 -3.12 -24.97
C ARG A 284 -22.44 -2.42 -26.18
N LYS A 285 -22.34 -3.00 -27.37
CA LYS A 285 -23.03 -2.47 -28.56
C LYS A 285 -24.56 -2.51 -28.43
N LEU A 286 -25.09 -3.48 -27.69
CA LEU A 286 -26.52 -3.66 -27.50
C LEU A 286 -27.05 -2.88 -26.30
N ASP A 287 -26.23 -2.72 -25.25
CA ASP A 287 -26.54 -1.96 -24.04
C ASP A 287 -25.36 -1.04 -23.64
N PRO A 288 -25.20 0.13 -24.30
CA PRO A 288 -24.03 1.00 -24.12
C PRO A 288 -23.86 1.55 -22.70
N PHE A 289 -24.96 1.65 -21.96
CA PHE A 289 -25.03 2.25 -20.63
C PHE A 289 -25.28 1.22 -19.52
N GLY A 290 -25.17 -0.06 -19.83
CA GLY A 290 -25.34 -1.12 -18.85
C GLY A 290 -24.14 -1.18 -17.91
N PHE A 291 -24.37 -0.89 -16.62
CA PHE A 291 -23.34 -0.92 -15.57
C PHE A 291 -22.46 -2.17 -15.64
N ARG A 292 -23.09 -3.36 -15.55
CA ARG A 292 -22.37 -4.64 -15.52
C ARG A 292 -21.54 -4.90 -16.77
N VAL A 293 -21.97 -4.40 -17.92
CA VAL A 293 -21.24 -4.59 -19.18
C VAL A 293 -19.95 -3.80 -19.15
N SER A 294 -20.01 -2.52 -18.78
CA SER A 294 -18.85 -1.64 -18.67
C SER A 294 -17.91 -2.07 -17.54
N TYR A 295 -18.46 -2.47 -16.39
CA TYR A 295 -17.71 -3.04 -15.27
C TYR A 295 -16.87 -4.26 -15.69
N HIS A 296 -17.50 -5.30 -16.25
CA HIS A 296 -16.78 -6.52 -16.64
C HIS A 296 -15.83 -6.29 -17.83
N LEU A 297 -16.11 -5.30 -18.69
CA LEU A 297 -15.14 -4.87 -19.70
C LEU A 297 -13.90 -4.27 -19.06
N GLY A 298 -14.07 -3.42 -18.04
CA GLY A 298 -12.97 -2.87 -17.26
C GLY A 298 -12.09 -3.95 -16.66
N GLU A 299 -12.69 -4.91 -15.95
CA GLU A 299 -11.97 -6.07 -15.40
C GLU A 299 -11.23 -6.84 -16.50
N THR A 300 -11.90 -7.15 -17.60
CA THR A 300 -11.29 -7.89 -18.71
C THR A 300 -10.06 -7.18 -19.27
N TYR A 301 -10.13 -5.85 -19.45
CA TYR A 301 -8.99 -5.07 -19.91
C TYR A 301 -7.85 -5.04 -18.90
N LEU A 302 -8.16 -4.90 -17.62
CA LEU A 302 -7.19 -4.92 -16.52
C LEU A 302 -6.42 -6.25 -16.48
N PHE A 303 -7.11 -7.39 -16.51
CA PHE A 303 -6.46 -8.71 -16.56
C PHE A 303 -5.67 -8.92 -17.85
N LEU A 304 -6.18 -8.44 -18.98
CA LEU A 304 -5.46 -8.46 -20.24
C LEU A 304 -4.22 -7.55 -20.23
N ALA A 305 -4.16 -6.53 -19.39
CA ALA A 305 -2.99 -5.68 -19.27
C ALA A 305 -1.79 -6.42 -18.65
N LYS A 306 -2.05 -7.41 -17.79
CA LYS A 306 -1.06 -8.30 -17.16
C LYS A 306 -0.83 -9.55 -18.01
N VAL A 307 0.07 -9.48 -19.00
CA VAL A 307 0.33 -10.61 -19.90
C VAL A 307 1.41 -11.56 -19.37
N LYS A 308 2.37 -11.04 -18.59
CA LYS A 308 3.47 -11.79 -17.96
C LYS A 308 3.77 -11.19 -16.60
N SER A 309 4.19 -12.02 -15.63
CA SER A 309 4.67 -11.56 -14.32
C SER A 309 5.99 -10.80 -14.46
N GLY A 310 6.25 -9.84 -13.58
CA GLY A 310 7.51 -9.07 -13.59
C GLY A 310 7.72 -8.21 -14.84
N GLN A 311 6.65 -7.93 -15.60
CA GLN A 311 6.72 -7.12 -16.82
C GLN A 311 5.73 -5.95 -16.71
N PRO A 312 6.04 -4.80 -17.35
CA PRO A 312 5.16 -3.66 -17.32
C PRO A 312 3.78 -3.99 -17.90
N TYR A 313 2.75 -3.42 -17.28
CA TYR A 313 1.38 -3.58 -17.75
C TYR A 313 1.18 -2.82 -19.06
N SER A 314 0.31 -3.35 -19.93
CA SER A 314 -0.06 -2.63 -21.17
C SER A 314 -0.83 -1.35 -20.85
N ARG A 315 -0.16 -0.19 -20.95
CA ARG A 315 -0.75 1.14 -20.72
C ARG A 315 -2.05 1.37 -21.51
N PHE A 316 -2.05 0.98 -22.79
CA PHE A 316 -3.24 1.08 -23.63
C PHE A 316 -4.43 0.30 -23.06
N ARG A 317 -4.21 -0.93 -22.55
CA ARG A 317 -5.27 -1.72 -21.93
C ARG A 317 -5.71 -1.15 -20.60
N LEU A 318 -4.79 -0.61 -19.81
CA LEU A 318 -5.14 0.07 -18.56
C LEU A 318 -6.02 1.31 -18.80
N GLN A 319 -5.73 2.11 -19.84
CA GLN A 319 -6.59 3.23 -20.23
C GLN A 319 -7.98 2.77 -20.70
N GLN A 320 -8.06 1.64 -21.40
CA GLN A 320 -9.34 1.02 -21.77
C GLN A 320 -10.11 0.52 -20.54
N ALA A 321 -9.40 0.02 -19.53
CA ALA A 321 -9.98 -0.37 -18.25
C ALA A 321 -10.55 0.85 -17.52
N GLU A 322 -9.74 1.91 -17.32
CA GLU A 322 -10.14 3.20 -16.75
C GLU A 322 -11.41 3.74 -17.40
N THR A 323 -11.41 3.86 -18.74
CA THR A 323 -12.57 4.34 -19.50
C THR A 323 -13.82 3.49 -19.27
N SER A 324 -13.64 2.17 -19.17
CA SER A 324 -14.77 1.25 -18.96
C SER A 324 -15.30 1.29 -17.53
N PHE A 325 -14.44 1.50 -16.53
CA PHE A 325 -14.85 1.70 -15.15
C PHE A 325 -15.60 3.03 -14.97
N LEU A 326 -15.09 4.13 -15.52
CA LEU A 326 -15.80 5.42 -15.50
C LEU A 326 -17.17 5.33 -16.17
N ALA A 327 -17.26 4.68 -17.35
CA ALA A 327 -18.52 4.44 -18.04
C ALA A 327 -19.49 3.53 -17.25
N SER A 328 -18.98 2.69 -16.35
CA SER A 328 -19.82 1.90 -15.45
C SER A 328 -20.48 2.80 -14.39
N GLY A 329 -19.73 3.76 -13.84
CA GLY A 329 -20.19 4.65 -12.78
C GLY A 329 -21.04 5.84 -13.26
N GLU A 330 -21.00 6.16 -14.56
CA GLU A 330 -21.60 7.38 -15.12
C GLU A 330 -23.07 7.60 -14.76
N ARG A 331 -23.85 6.53 -14.58
CA ARG A 331 -25.30 6.63 -14.28
C ARG A 331 -25.69 6.23 -12.86
N GLU A 332 -24.90 5.36 -12.24
CA GLU A 332 -25.25 4.70 -10.98
C GLU A 332 -24.35 5.16 -9.82
N GLY A 333 -23.37 6.04 -10.10
CA GLY A 333 -22.39 6.51 -9.15
C GLY A 333 -21.24 5.52 -8.95
N LEU A 334 -20.25 5.95 -8.18
CA LEU A 334 -19.05 5.19 -7.88
C LEU A 334 -19.21 4.43 -6.55
N ASN A 335 -19.39 3.11 -6.65
CA ASN A 335 -19.40 2.22 -5.49
C ASN A 335 -17.94 1.91 -5.03
N PRO A 336 -17.74 1.34 -3.82
CA PRO A 336 -16.40 1.10 -3.27
C PRO A 336 -15.51 0.25 -4.18
N TYR A 337 -16.07 -0.80 -4.80
CA TYR A 337 -15.31 -1.69 -5.69
C TYR A 337 -14.88 -0.97 -6.97
N LEU A 338 -15.76 -0.14 -7.54
CA LEU A 338 -15.42 0.62 -8.73
C LEU A 338 -14.32 1.66 -8.46
N LEU A 339 -14.37 2.31 -7.29
CA LEU A 339 -13.31 3.19 -6.81
C LEU A 339 -12.00 2.43 -6.64
N PHE A 340 -12.03 1.23 -6.06
CA PHE A 340 -10.87 0.36 -5.96
C PHE A 340 -10.27 -0.01 -7.34
N TYR A 341 -11.11 -0.41 -8.31
CA TYR A 341 -10.61 -0.74 -9.65
C TYR A 341 -10.06 0.47 -10.40
N LEU A 342 -10.65 1.66 -10.20
CA LEU A 342 -10.07 2.91 -10.69
C LEU A 342 -8.72 3.19 -10.03
N ALA A 343 -8.63 3.08 -8.70
CA ALA A 343 -7.38 3.22 -7.95
C ALA A 343 -6.28 2.30 -8.51
N TYR A 344 -6.61 1.02 -8.66
CA TYR A 344 -5.66 0.02 -9.14
C TYR A 344 -5.25 0.27 -10.60
N ALA A 345 -6.17 0.72 -11.46
CA ALA A 345 -5.81 1.14 -12.82
C ALA A 345 -4.86 2.35 -12.83
N GLN A 346 -5.11 3.37 -11.98
CA GLN A 346 -4.22 4.54 -11.88
C GLN A 346 -2.85 4.16 -11.30
N HIS A 347 -2.82 3.29 -10.30
CA HIS A 347 -1.61 2.75 -9.70
C HIS A 347 -0.73 2.08 -10.77
N LEU A 348 -1.30 1.16 -11.54
CA LEU A 348 -0.58 0.46 -12.61
C LEU A 348 -0.23 1.36 -13.81
N LEU A 349 -0.93 2.48 -13.98
CA LEU A 349 -0.57 3.52 -14.95
C LEU A 349 0.58 4.40 -14.45
N GLY A 350 1.08 4.21 -13.22
CA GLY A 350 2.14 5.03 -12.65
C GLY A 350 1.66 6.37 -12.10
N ARG A 351 0.40 6.46 -11.66
CA ARG A 351 -0.20 7.69 -11.11
C ARG A 351 -0.51 7.51 -9.63
N PRO A 352 0.52 7.36 -8.77
CA PRO A 352 0.33 6.93 -7.38
C PRO A 352 -0.48 7.92 -6.54
N ARG A 353 -0.34 9.23 -6.77
CA ARG A 353 -1.11 10.25 -6.03
C ARG A 353 -2.62 10.10 -6.26
N LEU A 354 -3.04 10.07 -7.52
CA LEU A 354 -4.44 9.86 -7.88
C LEU A 354 -4.96 8.49 -7.42
N ALA A 355 -4.13 7.45 -7.49
CA ALA A 355 -4.49 6.12 -6.99
C ALA A 355 -4.79 6.15 -5.48
N ILE A 356 -3.97 6.84 -4.68
CA ILE A 356 -4.19 7.00 -3.23
C ILE A 356 -5.53 7.65 -2.96
N GLU A 357 -5.88 8.73 -3.67
CA GLU A 357 -7.16 9.40 -3.48
C GLU A 357 -8.33 8.43 -3.75
N TYR A 358 -8.24 7.61 -4.81
CA TYR A 358 -9.28 6.61 -5.10
C TYR A 358 -9.34 5.49 -4.06
N TYR A 359 -8.21 5.03 -3.54
CA TYR A 359 -8.17 4.07 -2.42
C TYR A 359 -8.79 4.65 -1.15
N ASP A 360 -8.56 5.93 -0.87
CA ASP A 360 -9.15 6.62 0.28
C ASP A 360 -10.66 6.78 0.12
N ALA A 361 -11.14 7.14 -1.08
CA ALA A 361 -12.58 7.15 -1.35
C ALA A 361 -13.23 5.76 -1.26
N ALA A 362 -12.54 4.71 -1.69
CA ALA A 362 -13.02 3.34 -1.58
C ALA A 362 -13.15 2.91 -0.11
N THR A 363 -12.11 3.13 0.69
CA THR A 363 -12.07 2.72 2.10
C THR A 363 -12.96 3.59 3.00
N ALA A 364 -13.19 4.86 2.65
CA ALA A 364 -14.19 5.70 3.32
C ALA A 364 -15.62 5.16 3.16
N LYS A 365 -15.95 4.51 2.02
CA LYS A 365 -17.26 3.87 1.81
C LYS A 365 -17.31 2.43 2.32
N PHE A 366 -16.18 1.72 2.33
CA PHE A 366 -16.08 0.34 2.81
C PHE A 366 -14.70 0.07 3.43
N GLU A 367 -14.62 0.21 4.75
CA GLU A 367 -13.34 0.14 5.48
C GLU A 367 -12.63 -1.21 5.36
N LYS A 368 -13.39 -2.31 5.23
CA LYS A 368 -12.84 -3.68 5.19
C LYS A 368 -12.42 -4.11 3.78
N LEU A 369 -11.50 -3.37 3.17
CA LEU A 369 -10.96 -3.67 1.84
C LEU A 369 -9.42 -3.83 1.91
N PRO A 370 -8.90 -5.03 2.23
CA PRO A 370 -7.46 -5.23 2.42
C PRO A 370 -6.64 -4.92 1.17
N GLU A 371 -7.16 -5.20 -0.03
CA GLU A 371 -6.51 -4.91 -1.30
C GLU A 371 -6.33 -3.40 -1.52
N ALA A 372 -7.26 -2.58 -1.01
CA ALA A 372 -7.12 -1.12 -1.09
C ALA A 372 -6.03 -0.60 -0.16
N HIS A 373 -5.93 -1.15 1.06
CA HIS A 373 -4.81 -0.83 1.96
C HIS A 373 -3.48 -1.27 1.33
N TYR A 374 -3.42 -2.45 0.72
CA TYR A 374 -2.21 -2.97 0.08
C TYR A 374 -1.77 -2.08 -1.09
N GLY A 375 -2.69 -1.78 -2.01
CA GLY A 375 -2.43 -0.91 -3.16
C GLY A 375 -2.05 0.53 -2.76
N LYS A 376 -2.68 1.07 -1.71
CA LYS A 376 -2.29 2.37 -1.14
C LYS A 376 -0.88 2.32 -0.55
N GLY A 377 -0.53 1.26 0.19
CA GLY A 377 0.80 1.04 0.74
C GLY A 377 1.87 0.99 -0.35
N GLN A 378 1.59 0.27 -1.44
CA GLN A 378 2.44 0.24 -2.64
C GLN A 378 2.62 1.63 -3.29
N CYS A 379 1.55 2.42 -3.39
CA CYS A 379 1.63 3.79 -3.92
C CYS A 379 2.47 4.71 -3.01
N LEU A 380 2.34 4.58 -1.69
CA LEU A 380 3.16 5.34 -0.73
C LEU A 380 4.63 4.95 -0.81
N LEU A 381 4.93 3.66 -1.04
CA LEU A 381 6.29 3.20 -1.28
C LEU A 381 6.89 3.86 -2.52
N LEU A 382 6.15 3.91 -3.64
CA LEU A 382 6.57 4.61 -4.87
C LEU A 382 6.82 6.11 -4.65
N LEU A 383 6.11 6.72 -3.69
CA LEU A 383 6.30 8.12 -3.30
C LEU A 383 7.41 8.33 -2.26
N GLY A 384 8.09 7.27 -1.82
CA GLY A 384 9.18 7.31 -0.85
C GLY A 384 8.74 7.30 0.62
N ASP A 385 7.43 7.25 0.92
CA ASP A 385 6.91 7.15 2.29
C ASP A 385 6.93 5.68 2.74
N ARG A 386 8.13 5.17 3.02
CA ARG A 386 8.37 3.77 3.41
C ARG A 386 7.67 3.40 4.72
N GLN A 387 7.60 4.32 5.67
CA GLN A 387 7.00 4.08 6.98
C GLN A 387 5.49 3.81 6.85
N LYS A 388 4.74 4.72 6.21
CA LYS A 388 3.30 4.52 6.01
C LYS A 388 3.00 3.36 5.07
N ALA A 389 3.86 3.13 4.08
CA ALA A 389 3.75 1.94 3.22
C ALA A 389 3.80 0.66 4.05
N LYS A 390 4.80 0.52 4.93
CA LYS A 390 4.97 -0.64 5.82
C LYS A 390 3.73 -0.88 6.69
N GLU A 391 3.19 0.18 7.29
CA GLU A 391 2.00 0.09 8.13
C GLU A 391 0.76 -0.39 7.36
N LEU A 392 0.52 0.16 6.17
CA LEU A 392 -0.64 -0.22 5.36
C LEU A 392 -0.51 -1.63 4.76
N LEU A 393 0.68 -2.02 4.32
CA LEU A 393 0.95 -3.38 3.85
C LEU A 393 0.71 -4.40 4.96
N LEU A 394 1.20 -4.12 6.18
CA LEU A 394 0.98 -4.99 7.33
C LEU A 394 -0.51 -5.06 7.69
N ARG A 395 -1.22 -3.92 7.72
CA ARG A 395 -2.67 -3.88 7.98
C ARG A 395 -3.45 -4.73 6.97
N ALA A 396 -3.08 -4.64 5.69
CA ALA A 396 -3.70 -5.42 4.63
C ALA A 396 -3.50 -6.93 4.84
N VAL A 397 -2.27 -7.34 5.13
CA VAL A 397 -1.88 -8.75 5.23
C VAL A 397 -2.38 -9.42 6.51
N ASN A 398 -2.52 -8.65 7.59
CA ASN A 398 -3.19 -9.11 8.81
C ASN A 398 -4.69 -9.38 8.60
N SER A 399 -5.29 -8.79 7.55
CA SER A 399 -6.67 -9.05 7.15
C SER A 399 -6.78 -10.14 6.08
N ASP A 400 -5.88 -10.15 5.10
CA ASP A 400 -5.80 -11.16 4.03
C ASP A 400 -4.34 -11.47 3.67
N LEU A 401 -3.89 -12.64 4.12
CA LEU A 401 -2.52 -13.09 3.90
C LEU A 401 -2.21 -13.47 2.46
N THR A 402 -3.22 -13.74 1.64
CA THR A 402 -3.02 -14.18 0.25
C THR A 402 -2.27 -13.11 -0.54
N LEU A 403 -2.49 -11.83 -0.20
CA LEU A 403 -1.79 -10.69 -0.78
C LEU A 403 -0.27 -10.78 -0.61
N ALA A 404 0.23 -11.04 0.59
CA ALA A 404 1.66 -11.21 0.81
C ALA A 404 2.20 -12.48 0.13
N ARG A 405 1.44 -13.58 0.21
CA ARG A 405 1.83 -14.88 -0.34
C ARG A 405 2.06 -14.78 -1.84
N GLU A 406 1.11 -14.22 -2.59
CA GLU A 406 1.21 -14.09 -4.05
C GLU A 406 2.41 -13.25 -4.48
N ARG A 407 2.75 -12.21 -3.71
CA ARG A 407 3.87 -11.32 -3.99
C ARG A 407 5.22 -11.97 -3.71
N LEU A 408 5.37 -12.62 -2.57
CA LEU A 408 6.57 -13.41 -2.23
C LEU A 408 6.81 -14.54 -3.24
N ASP A 409 5.74 -15.22 -3.65
CA ASP A 409 5.80 -16.29 -4.64
C ASP A 409 6.20 -15.77 -6.01
N THR A 410 5.59 -14.66 -6.46
CA THR A 410 5.98 -13.98 -7.71
C THR A 410 7.44 -13.54 -7.68
N PHE A 411 7.92 -13.00 -6.55
CA PHE A 411 9.31 -12.60 -6.39
C PHE A 411 10.25 -13.80 -6.46
N ALA A 412 9.95 -14.89 -5.74
CA ALA A 412 10.75 -16.10 -5.74
C ALA A 412 10.81 -16.77 -7.12
N ASP A 413 9.69 -16.83 -7.85
CA ASP A 413 9.62 -17.38 -9.21
C ASP A 413 10.50 -16.56 -10.17
N LEU A 414 10.36 -15.22 -10.16
CA LEU A 414 11.18 -14.34 -11.02
C LEU A 414 12.67 -14.41 -10.64
N LEU A 415 12.98 -14.49 -9.35
CA LEU A 415 14.34 -14.61 -8.87
C LEU A 415 14.98 -15.92 -9.32
N ALA A 416 14.26 -17.03 -9.25
CA ALA A 416 14.73 -18.32 -9.75
C ALA A 416 14.90 -18.34 -11.26
N GLU A 417 14.05 -17.63 -12.01
CA GLU A 417 14.11 -17.56 -13.48
C GLU A 417 15.23 -16.64 -13.99
N HIS A 418 15.50 -15.53 -13.30
CA HIS A 418 16.29 -14.43 -13.85
C HIS A 418 17.45 -13.93 -12.99
N GLY A 419 17.58 -14.38 -11.73
CA GLY A 419 18.61 -13.89 -10.82
C GLY A 419 18.31 -12.52 -10.20
N MET A 420 19.14 -12.11 -9.23
CA MET A 420 18.98 -10.84 -8.50
C MET A 420 19.21 -9.61 -9.40
N GLU A 421 20.04 -9.75 -10.42
CA GLU A 421 20.37 -8.72 -11.41
C GLU A 421 19.18 -8.28 -12.27
N HIS A 422 18.11 -9.08 -12.30
CA HIS A 422 16.87 -8.74 -13.00
C HIS A 422 16.13 -7.56 -12.37
N PHE A 423 16.27 -7.36 -11.06
CA PHE A 423 15.49 -6.39 -10.30
C PHE A 423 16.16 -5.01 -10.29
N PRO A 424 15.41 -3.92 -10.56
CA PRO A 424 15.93 -2.57 -10.42
C PRO A 424 16.36 -2.27 -8.97
N GLN A 425 17.47 -1.55 -8.82
CA GLN A 425 18.00 -1.17 -7.50
C GLN A 425 17.26 0.01 -6.87
N GLU A 426 16.69 0.90 -7.69
CA GLU A 426 15.99 2.08 -7.23
C GLU A 426 14.51 2.05 -7.66
N LEU A 427 13.67 2.62 -6.81
CA LEU A 427 12.29 2.94 -7.16
C LEU A 427 12.25 4.04 -8.24
N PRO A 428 11.26 4.01 -9.15
CA PRO A 428 11.07 5.07 -10.12
C PRO A 428 10.78 6.40 -9.40
N LYS A 429 11.31 7.50 -9.95
CA LYS A 429 11.15 8.84 -9.37
C LYS A 429 9.99 9.58 -10.03
N MET A 430 9.24 10.34 -9.23
CA MET A 430 8.22 11.24 -9.77
C MET A 430 8.88 12.27 -10.69
N PRO A 431 8.29 12.56 -11.87
CA PRO A 431 8.75 13.68 -12.69
C PRO A 431 8.59 15.00 -11.93
N PRO A 432 9.33 16.07 -12.29
CA PRO A 432 9.12 17.39 -11.71
C PRO A 432 7.65 17.84 -11.89
N GLU A 433 7.13 18.61 -10.94
CA GLU A 433 5.76 19.14 -11.03
C GLU A 433 5.59 19.92 -12.35
N PRO A 434 4.45 19.75 -13.04
CA PRO A 434 4.16 20.55 -14.22
C PRO A 434 4.10 22.02 -13.83
N ILE A 435 4.87 22.86 -14.52
CA ILE A 435 4.80 24.31 -14.34
C ILE A 435 3.39 24.74 -14.77
N LEU A 436 2.55 25.12 -13.82
CA LEU A 436 1.30 25.79 -14.10
C LEU A 436 1.67 27.12 -14.78
N GLN A 437 1.56 27.18 -16.10
CA GLN A 437 1.50 28.45 -16.80
C GLN A 437 0.21 29.12 -16.31
N THR A 438 0.37 30.00 -15.32
CA THR A 438 -0.63 31.00 -15.04
C THR A 438 -0.72 31.81 -16.32
N GLU A 439 -1.83 31.66 -17.04
CA GLU A 439 -2.23 32.64 -18.04
C GLU A 439 -2.31 33.96 -17.28
N ALA A 440 -1.22 34.73 -17.34
CA ALA A 440 -1.28 36.15 -17.13
C ALA A 440 -2.26 36.66 -18.19
N LEU A 441 -3.51 36.85 -17.76
CA LEU A 441 -4.39 37.83 -18.38
C LEU A 441 -3.65 39.16 -18.23
N ASP A 442 -2.80 39.46 -19.22
CA ASP A 442 -2.29 40.80 -19.43
C ASP A 442 -3.52 41.70 -19.57
N GLU A 443 -3.77 42.48 -18.51
CA GLU A 443 -4.51 43.72 -18.58
C GLU A 443 -3.78 44.60 -19.60
N ALA A 444 -4.22 44.51 -20.85
CA ALA A 444 -3.86 45.47 -21.89
C ALA A 444 -4.49 46.83 -21.53
N ASP A 445 -3.75 47.55 -20.70
CA ASP A 445 -3.44 48.98 -20.79
C ASP A 445 -4.36 49.77 -21.74
N THR A 446 -5.52 50.18 -21.21
CA THR A 446 -6.41 51.16 -21.85
C THR A 446 -5.89 52.56 -21.54
N THR A 447 -4.75 52.91 -22.13
CA THR A 447 -4.29 54.30 -22.15
C THR A 447 -3.43 54.57 -23.37
N SER A 448 -4.06 54.95 -24.50
CA SER A 448 -3.41 55.89 -25.40
C SER A 448 -4.41 56.81 -26.06
N GLN A 449 -4.05 58.09 -25.97
CA GLN A 449 -4.85 59.28 -26.16
C GLN A 449 -5.07 59.57 -27.64
N ILE A 450 -6.28 60.03 -27.95
CA ILE A 450 -6.68 60.66 -29.21
C ILE A 450 -6.22 62.12 -29.15
N GLU A 451 -5.48 62.61 -30.16
CA GLU A 451 -5.64 63.96 -30.77
C GLU A 451 -4.67 64.20 -31.96
N PRO A 452 -4.90 65.18 -32.86
CA PRO A 452 -5.39 64.93 -34.21
C PRO A 452 -4.41 65.33 -35.35
N GLN A 453 -4.67 64.81 -36.55
CA GLN A 453 -3.97 65.16 -37.79
C GLN A 453 -4.42 66.53 -38.34
N ALA A 454 -3.44 67.32 -38.78
CA ALA A 454 -3.62 68.47 -39.68
C ALA A 454 -2.63 68.33 -40.87
N GLU A 455 -3.13 68.54 -42.08
CA GLU A 455 -2.41 68.48 -43.37
C GLU A 455 -1.33 69.58 -43.49
N PRO A 456 -0.45 69.57 -44.54
CA PRO A 456 -0.87 70.20 -45.80
C PRO A 456 -0.25 69.64 -47.13
N THR A 457 -1.08 69.70 -48.19
CA THR A 457 -0.84 70.06 -49.62
C THR A 457 0.33 69.55 -50.48
N GLU A 458 -0.09 68.97 -51.61
CA GLU A 458 0.40 68.97 -53.01
C GLU A 458 1.72 69.65 -53.42
N ALA A 459 2.52 68.92 -54.22
CA ALA A 459 3.08 69.36 -55.51
C ALA A 459 3.54 68.16 -56.36
N SER A 460 3.15 68.14 -57.65
CA SER A 460 3.54 67.17 -58.70
C SER A 460 4.84 67.62 -59.43
N PRO A 461 5.20 67.08 -60.63
CA PRO A 461 5.80 65.78 -60.92
C PRO A 461 7.12 65.90 -61.75
N THR A 462 7.88 64.83 -61.97
CA THR A 462 8.77 64.72 -63.16
C THR A 462 8.96 63.26 -63.56
N ALA A 463 8.74 63.01 -64.85
CA ALA A 463 8.95 61.76 -65.57
C ALA A 463 10.44 61.57 -65.95
N GLU A 464 10.88 60.32 -66.13
CA GLU A 464 11.38 59.78 -67.41
C GLU A 464 11.72 58.26 -67.31
N PRO A 465 11.80 57.53 -68.44
CA PRO A 465 11.61 56.08 -68.54
C PRO A 465 12.89 55.30 -68.92
N ASN A 466 12.70 54.00 -69.27
CA ASN A 466 13.62 53.05 -69.95
C ASN A 466 14.67 52.37 -69.05
N ASP A 467 15.11 51.12 -69.27
CA ASP A 467 14.79 50.02 -70.18
C ASP A 467 15.57 48.77 -69.69
N LEU A 468 15.05 47.58 -70.05
CA LEU A 468 15.77 46.35 -70.43
C LEU A 468 16.79 45.69 -69.46
N ASN A 469 16.41 44.54 -68.88
CA ASN A 469 16.72 43.21 -69.43
C ASN A 469 15.91 42.10 -68.74
#